data_AF-K0IH76-F1
#
_entry.id   AF-K0IH76-F1
#
_cell.length_a   1.000
_cell.length_b   1.000
_cell.length_c   1.000
_cell.angle_alpha   90.00
_cell.angle_beta   90.00
_cell.angle_gamma   90.00
#
_symmetry.space_group_name_H-M   'P 1'
#
loop_
_entity.id
_entity.type
_entity.pdbx_description
1 polymer ?
#
loop_
_entity_poly.entity_id
_entity_poly.type
_entity_poly.pdbx_seq_one_letter_code
_entity_poly.pdbx_strand_id
1 'polypeptide(L)'
;MSPLAVVDQAPLQVRALFARFNQVNDPAVSEFTGSIPEKFADAVNRVASQKIQTGDFVLRNRAVLKSFIKKFHSEAGTLTEHVRSSIELLDDPAARIVVSTHQPNLFAYGRVFKKIVLLETLKDAIEELDRGGSSRIVNLFLVVDHDFVDESWVRLAQLPSMQHSSGVMELRLPVSESKRWQMVCNMPVPSELVVHNWKRQVKSWIKSTAGADMRSVFIDNLEQFWQHVEASYERAKSHADLNSFLMSRVVNGAWNYSTLFVRLSEISSVFEDGFAFLISNSARYSDALRRAENMFMSCGIDTGVSPSSYLHAPVWVHCRCGSKASVKIVSKNGDLVLAGPCISCKKELELNLGRQNNLDLGGCNNIHDLSPRAIPIPLLLARDLGISCYASGTGGIGYLVDGSIVSGKLGIRLPLTLIWSSRDIYEGIGQRKAAAAMPSENNIELYLQLLEKQNAEYEKRMRPLLSMRAEKIRAGEPIDELLSQLFELKEGQRRIRQQISLAKKIRNIVSLSPCFIDYAVNFGMARTEQAWRNHLVKDGRLALPVVFQPT
;
A
#
# COMPACT_ATOMS: atom_id res chain seq x y z
N MET A 1 -10.85 -2.15 31.50
CA MET A 1 -9.42 -1.81 31.63
C MET A 1 -8.84 -1.80 30.23
N SER A 2 -8.22 -0.69 29.82
CA SER A 2 -7.94 -0.40 28.40
C SER A 2 -6.77 -1.23 27.85
N PRO A 3 -6.89 -1.87 26.67
CA PRO A 3 -5.82 -2.63 26.01
C PRO A 3 -4.70 -1.76 25.41
N LEU A 4 -4.57 -0.51 25.87
CA LEU A 4 -3.62 0.50 25.37
C LEU A 4 -2.12 0.15 25.58
N ALA A 5 -1.78 -0.89 26.34
CA ALA A 5 -0.39 -1.21 26.68
C ALA A 5 0.34 -2.12 25.68
N VAL A 6 -0.32 -2.59 24.61
CA VAL A 6 0.23 -3.62 23.72
C VAL A 6 0.37 -3.11 22.29
N VAL A 7 1.20 -2.09 22.07
CA VAL A 7 1.63 -1.73 20.72
C VAL A 7 3.04 -1.15 20.81
N ASP A 8 4.00 -1.70 20.05
CA ASP A 8 5.27 -1.01 19.75
C ASP A 8 4.99 0.46 19.51
N GLN A 9 5.70 1.35 20.22
CA GLN A 9 5.45 2.79 20.15
C GLN A 9 5.54 3.25 18.69
N ALA A 10 4.38 3.40 18.05
CA ALA A 10 4.31 4.00 16.74
C ALA A 10 4.92 5.40 16.87
N PRO A 11 5.75 5.84 15.91
CA PRO A 11 6.39 7.13 16.04
C PRO A 11 5.33 8.20 16.23
N LEU A 12 5.44 9.00 17.28
CA LEU A 12 4.49 10.09 17.59
C LEU A 12 4.71 11.32 16.69
N GLN A 13 5.73 11.29 15.85
CA GLN A 13 6.11 12.31 14.88
C GLN A 13 6.40 11.66 13.53
N VAL A 14 6.02 12.31 12.44
CA VAL A 14 6.27 11.85 11.07
C VAL A 14 7.77 11.82 10.80
N ARG A 15 8.54 12.81 11.26
CA ARG A 15 10.00 12.90 11.13
C ARG A 15 10.73 11.69 11.69
N ALA A 16 10.18 11.03 12.71
CA ALA A 16 10.81 9.83 13.26
C ALA A 16 10.85 8.66 12.25
N LEU A 17 9.98 8.66 11.23
CA LEU A 17 10.08 7.73 10.10
C LEU A 17 11.33 7.95 9.23
N PHE A 18 11.90 9.14 9.29
CA PHE A 18 13.07 9.55 8.53
C PHE A 18 14.36 9.53 9.35
N ALA A 19 14.31 9.15 10.63
CA ALA A 19 15.46 9.22 11.53
C ALA A 19 16.69 8.49 10.99
N ARG A 20 16.50 7.37 10.28
CA ARG A 20 17.59 6.62 9.63
C ARG A 20 18.34 7.44 8.57
N PHE A 21 17.68 8.37 7.89
CA PHE A 21 18.27 9.22 6.86
C PHE A 21 19.04 10.41 7.44
N ASN A 22 18.86 10.75 8.72
CA ASN A 22 19.63 11.84 9.36
C ASN A 22 21.13 11.53 9.46
N GLN A 23 21.51 10.26 9.33
CA GLN A 23 22.92 9.83 9.28
C GLN A 23 23.57 10.22 7.95
N VAL A 24 22.77 10.51 6.93
CA VAL A 24 23.21 10.91 5.60
C VAL A 24 23.39 12.41 5.59
N ASN A 25 24.65 12.87 5.54
CA ASN A 25 24.98 14.29 5.48
C ASN A 25 24.81 14.83 4.04
N ASP A 26 23.61 14.71 3.49
CA ASP A 26 23.23 15.22 2.17
C ASP A 26 22.17 16.33 2.30
N PRO A 27 22.41 17.53 1.73
CA PRO A 27 21.47 18.64 1.81
C PRO A 27 20.10 18.35 1.16
N ALA A 28 20.05 17.60 0.06
CA ALA A 28 18.80 17.31 -0.63
C ALA A 28 17.94 16.33 0.18
N VAL A 29 18.56 15.37 0.85
CA VAL A 29 17.87 14.47 1.80
C VAL A 29 17.34 15.27 3.00
N SER A 30 18.16 16.14 3.58
CA SER A 30 17.77 16.96 4.74
C SER A 30 16.64 17.94 4.40
N GLU A 31 16.71 18.60 3.25
CA GLU A 31 15.67 19.51 2.75
C GLU A 31 14.36 18.75 2.50
N PHE A 32 14.43 17.62 1.81
CA PHE A 32 13.25 16.80 1.52
C PHE A 32 12.57 16.33 2.80
N THR A 33 13.31 15.70 3.72
CA THR A 33 12.75 15.17 4.97
C THR A 33 12.23 16.29 5.89
N GLY A 34 12.91 17.45 5.93
CA GLY A 34 12.46 18.64 6.65
C GLY A 34 11.21 19.29 6.06
N SER A 35 10.94 19.07 4.77
CA SER A 35 9.77 19.60 4.05
C SER A 35 8.47 18.84 4.36
N ILE A 36 8.52 17.67 4.98
CA ILE A 36 7.32 16.84 5.22
C ILE A 36 6.54 17.39 6.43
N PRO A 37 5.24 17.71 6.28
CA PRO A 37 4.42 18.22 7.36
C PRO A 37 4.21 17.21 8.50
N GLU A 38 4.21 17.71 9.74
CA GLU A 38 3.85 16.94 10.94
C GLU A 38 2.34 17.01 11.23
N LYS A 39 1.73 18.15 10.89
CA LYS A 39 0.31 18.44 11.12
C LYS A 39 -0.42 18.70 9.81
N PHE A 40 -1.70 18.33 9.79
CA PHE A 40 -2.61 18.54 8.69
C PHE A 40 -2.78 20.03 8.34
N ALA A 41 -2.89 20.91 9.34
CA ALA A 41 -2.97 22.36 9.11
C ALA A 41 -1.75 22.93 8.38
N ASP A 42 -0.55 22.40 8.64
CA ASP A 42 0.66 22.81 7.93
C ASP A 42 0.60 22.41 6.45
N ALA A 43 0.06 21.22 6.16
CA ALA A 43 -0.18 20.78 4.79
C ALA A 43 -1.18 21.68 4.07
N VAL A 44 -2.32 21.99 4.73
CA VAL A 44 -3.34 22.91 4.22
C VAL A 44 -2.71 24.26 3.85
N ASN A 45 -1.99 24.90 4.76
CA ASN A 45 -1.37 26.20 4.54
C ASN A 45 -0.32 26.17 3.42
N ARG A 46 0.49 25.11 3.33
CA ARG A 46 1.54 24.97 2.32
C ARG A 46 0.99 24.71 0.92
N VAL A 47 -0.13 24.02 0.78
CA VAL A 47 -0.76 23.82 -0.53
C VAL A 47 -1.57 25.05 -0.91
N ALA A 48 -2.28 25.68 0.03
CA ALA A 48 -3.03 26.92 -0.21
C ALA A 48 -2.14 28.08 -0.67
N SER A 49 -0.90 28.17 -0.15
CA SER A 49 0.06 29.21 -0.54
C SER A 49 0.69 29.01 -1.92
N GLN A 50 0.51 27.84 -2.55
CA GLN A 50 0.99 27.61 -3.91
C GLN A 50 0.08 28.34 -4.90
N LYS A 51 0.55 29.47 -5.42
CA LYS A 51 -0.10 30.23 -6.50
C LYS A 51 0.66 30.01 -7.80
N ILE A 52 0.58 28.79 -8.33
CA ILE A 52 1.24 28.43 -9.59
C ILE A 52 0.17 28.30 -10.66
N GLN A 53 0.29 29.08 -11.73
CA GLN A 53 -0.47 28.85 -12.95
C GLN A 53 0.24 27.81 -13.80
N THR A 54 -0.55 26.85 -14.26
CA THR A 54 -0.10 25.73 -15.07
C THR A 54 0.09 26.20 -16.52
N GLY A 55 1.24 25.90 -17.12
CA GLY A 55 1.51 26.22 -18.53
C GLY A 55 0.87 25.25 -19.52
N ASP A 56 0.79 25.66 -20.79
CA ASP A 56 0.13 24.91 -21.88
C ASP A 56 0.60 23.46 -22.03
N PHE A 57 1.89 23.20 -21.78
CA PHE A 57 2.47 21.86 -21.80
C PHE A 57 1.72 20.90 -20.87
N VAL A 58 1.54 21.31 -19.62
CA VAL A 58 0.85 20.49 -18.61
C VAL A 58 -0.65 20.43 -18.89
N LEU A 59 -1.26 21.53 -19.35
CA LEU A 59 -2.69 21.55 -19.69
C LEU A 59 -3.04 20.56 -20.81
N ARG A 60 -2.19 20.42 -21.83
CA ARG A 60 -2.39 19.41 -22.88
C ARG A 60 -2.40 17.99 -22.31
N ASN A 61 -1.47 17.67 -21.41
CA ASN A 61 -1.42 16.36 -20.76
C ASN A 61 -2.65 16.12 -19.86
N ARG A 62 -3.09 17.14 -19.12
CA ARG A 62 -4.33 17.09 -18.33
C ARG A 62 -5.56 16.85 -19.21
N ALA A 63 -5.64 17.48 -20.38
CA ALA A 63 -6.73 17.25 -21.34
C ALA A 63 -6.77 15.80 -21.84
N VAL A 64 -5.62 15.20 -22.16
CA VAL A 64 -5.53 13.78 -22.52
C VAL A 64 -5.98 12.90 -21.35
N LEU A 65 -5.53 13.20 -20.13
CA LEU A 65 -5.88 12.47 -18.91
C LEU A 65 -7.41 12.44 -18.65
N LYS A 66 -8.14 13.53 -18.96
CA LYS A 66 -9.61 13.60 -18.79
C LYS A 66 -10.32 12.42 -19.45
N SER A 67 -9.89 12.03 -20.65
CA SER A 67 -10.52 10.95 -21.41
C SER A 67 -10.42 9.60 -20.69
N PHE A 68 -9.24 9.30 -20.13
CA PHE A 68 -8.98 8.07 -19.37
C PHE A 68 -9.72 8.05 -18.02
N ILE A 69 -9.82 9.19 -17.33
CA ILE A 69 -10.61 9.31 -16.11
C ILE A 69 -12.11 9.09 -16.41
N LYS A 70 -12.65 9.75 -17.46
CA LYS A 70 -14.04 9.55 -17.89
C LYS A 70 -14.30 8.08 -18.22
N LYS A 71 -13.37 7.42 -18.92
CA LYS A 71 -13.44 5.98 -19.21
C LYS A 71 -13.49 5.15 -17.93
N PHE A 72 -12.53 5.31 -17.01
CA PHE A 72 -12.48 4.56 -15.77
C PHE A 72 -13.79 4.65 -14.99
N HIS A 73 -14.28 5.87 -14.74
CA HIS A 73 -15.49 6.07 -13.94
C HIS A 73 -16.77 5.58 -14.66
N SER A 74 -16.80 5.62 -15.99
CA SER A 74 -17.90 5.04 -16.77
C SER A 74 -17.91 3.51 -16.66
N GLU A 75 -16.73 2.87 -16.72
CA GLU A 75 -16.58 1.42 -16.54
C GLU A 75 -16.87 0.98 -15.10
N ALA A 76 -16.46 1.75 -14.09
CA ALA A 76 -16.71 1.49 -12.68
C ALA A 76 -18.16 1.76 -12.24
N GLY A 77 -18.91 2.53 -13.05
CA GLY A 77 -20.25 3.00 -12.69
C GLY A 77 -20.21 4.03 -11.55
N THR A 78 -19.20 4.88 -11.55
CA THR A 78 -18.93 5.91 -10.51
C THR A 78 -18.75 7.30 -11.10
N LEU A 79 -19.16 7.54 -12.35
CA LEU A 79 -19.18 8.86 -12.98
C LEU A 79 -20.36 9.70 -12.43
N THR A 80 -20.27 10.08 -11.16
CA THR A 80 -21.24 10.95 -10.47
C THR A 80 -21.08 12.40 -10.92
N GLU A 81 -22.02 13.26 -10.52
CA GLU A 81 -21.94 14.69 -10.87
C GLU A 81 -20.75 15.40 -10.25
N HIS A 82 -20.40 15.04 -9.01
CA HIS A 82 -19.19 15.54 -8.35
C HIS A 82 -17.91 15.12 -9.10
N VAL A 83 -17.85 13.87 -9.58
CA VAL A 83 -16.73 13.39 -10.40
C VAL A 83 -16.68 14.13 -11.73
N ARG A 84 -17.81 14.30 -12.44
CA ARG A 84 -17.84 15.08 -13.70
C ARG A 84 -17.34 16.50 -13.49
N SER A 85 -17.83 17.17 -12.45
CA SER A 85 -17.40 18.53 -12.10
C SER A 85 -15.90 18.60 -11.84
N SER A 86 -15.33 17.63 -11.10
CA SER A 86 -13.88 17.57 -10.86
C SER A 86 -13.06 17.24 -12.10
N ILE A 87 -13.59 16.48 -13.06
CA ILE A 87 -12.93 16.23 -14.35
C ILE A 87 -12.80 17.53 -15.16
N GLU A 88 -13.82 18.40 -15.14
CA GLU A 88 -13.76 19.66 -15.89
C GLU A 88 -12.73 20.64 -15.31
N LEU A 89 -12.44 20.57 -14.01
CA LEU A 89 -11.36 21.36 -13.38
C LEU A 89 -9.96 21.06 -13.92
N LEU A 90 -9.76 19.94 -14.62
CA LEU A 90 -8.46 19.63 -15.22
C LEU A 90 -8.05 20.58 -16.35
N ASP A 91 -9.00 21.30 -16.95
CA ASP A 91 -8.74 22.32 -17.97
C ASP A 91 -8.36 23.67 -17.35
N ASP A 92 -8.57 23.86 -16.05
CA ASP A 92 -8.31 25.12 -15.37
C ASP A 92 -6.80 25.26 -15.06
N PRO A 93 -6.10 26.27 -15.60
CA PRO A 93 -4.68 26.52 -15.30
C PRO A 93 -4.41 26.81 -13.82
N ALA A 94 -5.40 27.31 -13.09
CA ALA A 94 -5.30 27.59 -11.65
C ALA A 94 -5.63 26.37 -10.77
N ALA A 95 -6.19 25.30 -11.35
CA ALA A 95 -6.51 24.10 -10.59
C ALA A 95 -5.24 23.38 -10.13
N ARG A 96 -5.20 23.08 -8.83
CA ARG A 96 -4.15 22.31 -8.17
C ARG A 96 -4.55 20.84 -8.17
N ILE A 97 -3.62 19.97 -8.50
CA ILE A 97 -3.84 18.52 -8.43
C ILE A 97 -3.10 17.98 -7.20
N VAL A 98 -3.83 17.32 -6.31
CA VAL A 98 -3.28 16.54 -5.22
C VAL A 98 -3.41 15.06 -5.57
N VAL A 99 -2.35 14.29 -5.39
CA VAL A 99 -2.26 12.93 -5.93
C VAL A 99 -1.89 11.91 -4.86
N SER A 100 -2.51 10.74 -4.92
CA SER A 100 -1.97 9.54 -4.29
C SER A 100 -1.97 8.37 -5.27
N THR A 101 -1.09 7.40 -5.06
CA THR A 101 -1.00 6.21 -5.91
C THR A 101 -1.00 4.95 -5.08
N HIS A 102 -1.60 3.87 -5.57
CA HIS A 102 -1.52 2.57 -4.91
C HIS A 102 -1.83 1.41 -5.87
N GLN A 103 -1.31 0.24 -5.56
CA GLN A 103 -1.67 -1.01 -6.23
C GLN A 103 -3.16 -1.38 -5.99
N PRO A 104 -3.83 -2.05 -6.93
CA PRO A 104 -5.20 -2.55 -6.77
C PRO A 104 -5.24 -3.80 -5.86
N ASN A 105 -5.00 -3.61 -4.57
CA ASN A 105 -4.94 -4.68 -3.58
C ASN A 105 -6.29 -5.39 -3.41
N LEU A 106 -6.25 -6.70 -3.13
CA LEU A 106 -7.45 -7.46 -2.78
C LEU A 106 -8.02 -6.92 -1.48
N PHE A 107 -9.19 -6.28 -1.55
CA PHE A 107 -9.80 -5.56 -0.42
C PHE A 107 -8.78 -4.67 0.32
N ALA A 108 -8.28 -3.63 -0.35
CA ALA A 108 -7.20 -2.78 0.16
C ALA A 108 -7.29 -2.47 1.68
N TYR A 109 -6.14 -2.45 2.35
CA TYR A 109 -6.06 -2.15 3.78
C TYR A 109 -6.44 -0.70 4.08
N GLY A 110 -6.85 -0.43 5.33
CA GLY A 110 -7.38 0.88 5.73
C GLY A 110 -6.47 2.07 5.37
N ARG A 111 -5.15 1.92 5.45
CA ARG A 111 -4.22 3.02 5.11
C ARG A 111 -4.24 3.43 3.64
N VAL A 112 -4.70 2.58 2.71
CA VAL A 112 -4.91 3.00 1.31
C VAL A 112 -6.01 4.04 1.24
N PHE A 113 -7.14 3.75 1.90
CA PHE A 113 -8.26 4.67 2.00
C PHE A 113 -7.93 5.93 2.80
N LYS A 114 -7.12 5.82 3.87
CA LYS A 114 -6.64 7.00 4.62
C LYS A 114 -5.94 8.03 3.72
N LYS A 115 -5.19 7.62 2.70
CA LYS A 115 -4.59 8.57 1.74
C LYS A 115 -5.65 9.35 0.96
N ILE A 116 -6.71 8.68 0.55
CA ILE A 116 -7.83 9.30 -0.17
C ILE A 116 -8.55 10.28 0.75
N VAL A 117 -8.88 9.86 1.97
CA VAL A 117 -9.51 10.72 2.98
C VAL A 117 -8.62 11.92 3.33
N LEU A 118 -7.30 11.73 3.47
CA LEU A 118 -6.36 12.83 3.68
C LEU A 118 -6.45 13.88 2.57
N LEU A 119 -6.41 13.44 1.31
CA LEU A 119 -6.42 14.35 0.18
C LEU A 119 -7.77 15.00 -0.08
N GLU A 120 -8.87 14.30 0.16
CA GLU A 120 -10.21 14.91 0.06
C GLU A 120 -10.42 15.92 1.21
N THR A 121 -10.01 15.57 2.43
CA THR A 121 -10.08 16.51 3.57
C THR A 121 -9.18 17.73 3.34
N LEU A 122 -7.99 17.53 2.75
CA LEU A 122 -7.07 18.61 2.37
C LEU A 122 -7.71 19.54 1.33
N LYS A 123 -8.34 18.96 0.31
CA LYS A 123 -9.11 19.69 -0.70
C LYS A 123 -10.17 20.56 -0.02
N ASP A 124 -11.05 19.94 0.77
CA ASP A 124 -12.18 20.62 1.40
C ASP A 124 -11.70 21.77 2.30
N ALA A 125 -10.66 21.53 3.11
CA ALA A 125 -10.11 22.54 4.02
C ALA A 125 -9.51 23.75 3.28
N ILE A 126 -8.88 23.55 2.11
CA ILE A 126 -8.32 24.67 1.33
C ILE A 126 -9.42 25.43 0.61
N GLU A 127 -10.42 24.73 0.07
CA GLU A 127 -11.59 25.36 -0.56
C GLU A 127 -12.41 26.18 0.46
N GLU A 128 -12.50 25.72 1.72
CA GLU A 128 -13.12 26.48 2.82
C GLU A 128 -12.33 27.74 3.23
N LEU A 129 -10.98 27.67 3.22
CA LEU A 129 -10.14 28.84 3.51
C LEU A 129 -10.28 29.93 2.44
N ASP A 130 -10.53 29.53 1.19
CA ASP A 130 -10.69 30.45 0.08
C ASP A 130 -12.16 30.85 -0.12
N ARG A 131 -12.65 31.72 0.78
CA ARG A 131 -14.01 32.27 0.74
C ARG A 131 -14.37 32.98 -0.57
N GLY A 132 -13.39 33.28 -1.42
CA GLY A 132 -13.57 33.85 -2.76
C GLY A 132 -13.83 32.81 -3.87
N GLY A 133 -13.86 31.51 -3.54
CA GLY A 133 -14.17 30.43 -4.48
C GLY A 133 -13.15 30.24 -5.62
N SER A 134 -11.94 30.79 -5.45
CA SER A 134 -10.90 30.81 -6.49
C SER A 134 -10.04 29.55 -6.48
N SER A 135 -9.87 28.92 -5.33
CA SER A 135 -9.11 27.68 -5.17
C SER A 135 -9.91 26.51 -5.72
N ARG A 136 -9.37 25.87 -6.75
CA ARG A 136 -9.91 24.66 -7.36
C ARG A 136 -8.93 23.53 -7.11
N ILE A 137 -9.37 22.48 -6.41
CA ILE A 137 -8.51 21.33 -6.13
C ILE A 137 -9.11 20.06 -6.71
N VAL A 138 -8.26 19.32 -7.41
CA VAL A 138 -8.56 17.99 -7.94
C VAL A 138 -7.82 16.96 -7.09
N ASN A 139 -8.57 16.04 -6.49
CA ASN A 139 -8.01 14.86 -5.83
C ASN A 139 -7.94 13.72 -6.85
N LEU A 140 -6.72 13.27 -7.18
CA LEU A 140 -6.47 12.24 -8.18
C LEU A 140 -5.82 11.01 -7.52
N PHE A 141 -6.38 9.83 -7.81
CA PHE A 141 -5.89 8.55 -7.36
C PHE A 141 -5.45 7.69 -8.56
N LEU A 142 -4.16 7.38 -8.65
CA LEU A 142 -3.64 6.49 -9.69
C LEU A 142 -3.56 5.06 -9.17
N VAL A 143 -4.19 4.15 -9.91
CA VAL A 143 -4.14 2.72 -9.69
C VAL A 143 -2.89 2.17 -10.38
N VAL A 144 -1.93 1.67 -9.60
CA VAL A 144 -0.68 1.06 -10.09
C VAL A 144 -0.96 -0.41 -10.41
N ASP A 145 -1.64 -0.65 -11.54
CA ASP A 145 -2.13 -1.95 -11.97
C ASP A 145 -1.16 -2.74 -12.86
N HIS A 146 -0.05 -2.11 -13.27
CA HIS A 146 1.00 -2.75 -14.06
C HIS A 146 2.04 -3.50 -13.20
N ASP A 147 1.89 -3.54 -11.87
CA ASP A 147 2.74 -4.35 -10.98
C ASP A 147 2.42 -5.84 -11.07
N PHE A 148 3.30 -6.67 -10.51
CA PHE A 148 3.14 -8.11 -10.58
C PHE A 148 2.10 -8.61 -9.58
N VAL A 149 1.34 -9.63 -9.97
CA VAL A 149 0.41 -10.32 -9.06
C VAL A 149 1.13 -11.07 -7.94
N ASP A 150 2.45 -11.30 -8.06
CA ASP A 150 3.25 -11.93 -7.00
C ASP A 150 3.19 -11.18 -5.66
N GLU A 151 2.97 -9.87 -5.72
CA GLU A 151 2.82 -9.02 -4.53
C GLU A 151 1.70 -9.55 -3.62
N SER A 152 2.07 -9.79 -2.36
CA SER A 152 1.20 -10.49 -1.40
C SER A 152 -0.14 -9.77 -1.21
N TRP A 153 -0.12 -8.44 -1.10
CA TRP A 153 -1.31 -7.61 -0.88
C TRP A 153 -2.25 -7.53 -2.08
N VAL A 154 -1.77 -7.86 -3.29
CA VAL A 154 -2.63 -7.97 -4.48
C VAL A 154 -3.49 -9.24 -4.40
N ARG A 155 -3.03 -10.27 -3.68
CA ARG A 155 -3.68 -11.58 -3.59
C ARG A 155 -4.30 -11.89 -2.24
N LEU A 156 -3.95 -11.16 -1.19
CA LEU A 156 -4.33 -11.46 0.19
C LEU A 156 -5.02 -10.27 0.85
N ALA A 157 -6.16 -10.55 1.47
CA ALA A 157 -6.80 -9.67 2.43
C ALA A 157 -6.83 -10.35 3.79
N GLN A 158 -6.51 -9.62 4.86
CA GLN A 158 -6.34 -10.18 6.19
C GLN A 158 -7.34 -9.60 7.19
N LEU A 159 -7.94 -10.47 7.99
CA LEU A 159 -8.91 -10.15 9.04
C LEU A 159 -8.49 -10.75 10.39
N PRO A 160 -8.73 -10.07 11.52
CA PRO A 160 -8.37 -10.58 12.85
C PRO A 160 -9.28 -11.75 13.26
N SER A 161 -8.72 -12.92 13.59
CA SER A 161 -9.51 -14.10 13.93
C SER A 161 -8.84 -15.06 14.91
N MET A 162 -9.42 -15.18 16.11
CA MET A 162 -8.99 -16.14 17.13
C MET A 162 -9.18 -17.62 16.74
N GLN A 163 -10.00 -17.89 15.73
CA GLN A 163 -10.26 -19.25 15.26
C GLN A 163 -9.10 -19.81 14.42
N HIS A 164 -8.32 -18.93 13.80
CA HIS A 164 -7.21 -19.32 12.95
C HIS A 164 -5.94 -19.51 13.77
N SER A 165 -5.08 -20.45 13.37
CA SER A 165 -3.87 -20.82 14.12
C SER A 165 -2.86 -19.67 14.25
N SER A 166 -2.86 -18.73 13.30
CA SER A 166 -2.02 -17.53 13.31
C SER A 166 -2.66 -16.32 13.97
N GLY A 167 -3.94 -16.39 14.35
CA GLY A 167 -4.72 -15.21 14.74
C GLY A 167 -5.24 -14.40 13.55
N VAL A 168 -4.96 -14.82 12.31
CA VAL A 168 -5.32 -14.09 11.09
C VAL A 168 -6.10 -15.00 10.15
N MET A 169 -7.26 -14.52 9.70
CA MET A 169 -8.00 -15.11 8.59
C MET A 169 -7.58 -14.43 7.30
N GLU A 170 -7.28 -15.23 6.27
CA GLU A 170 -6.88 -14.71 4.96
C GLU A 170 -7.94 -15.02 3.90
N LEU A 171 -8.37 -13.99 3.17
CA LEU A 171 -9.06 -14.15 1.90
C LEU A 171 -7.99 -14.13 0.81
N ARG A 172 -7.97 -15.17 -0.02
CA ARG A 172 -6.91 -15.39 -1.00
C ARG A 172 -7.45 -15.47 -2.41
N LEU A 173 -6.82 -14.76 -3.34
CA LEU A 173 -6.91 -15.05 -4.77
C LEU A 173 -5.97 -16.21 -5.10
N PRO A 174 -6.49 -17.37 -5.55
CA PRO A 174 -5.64 -18.44 -6.04
C PRO A 174 -4.91 -18.02 -7.32
N VAL A 175 -3.59 -18.09 -7.32
CA VAL A 175 -2.73 -17.78 -8.47
C VAL A 175 -1.73 -18.92 -8.65
N SER A 176 -1.67 -19.48 -9.86
CA SER A 176 -0.68 -20.50 -10.21
C SER A 176 0.72 -19.90 -10.34
N GLU A 177 1.75 -20.71 -10.08
CA GLU A 177 3.16 -20.28 -10.22
C GLU A 177 3.46 -19.65 -11.58
N SER A 178 2.90 -20.21 -12.66
CA SER A 178 3.04 -19.69 -14.03
C SER A 178 2.50 -18.28 -14.25
N LYS A 179 1.59 -17.81 -13.38
CA LYS A 179 0.95 -16.48 -13.50
C LYS A 179 1.52 -15.45 -12.54
N ARG A 180 2.42 -15.82 -11.61
CA ARG A 180 2.97 -14.89 -10.59
C ARG A 180 3.63 -13.65 -11.20
N TRP A 181 4.24 -13.80 -12.38
CA TRP A 181 4.91 -12.73 -13.10
C TRP A 181 4.01 -11.99 -14.10
N GLN A 182 2.69 -12.20 -14.08
CA GLN A 182 1.76 -11.39 -14.87
C GLN A 182 1.46 -10.07 -14.15
N MET A 183 1.23 -9.03 -14.95
CA MET A 183 0.77 -7.74 -14.44
C MET A 183 -0.66 -7.87 -13.92
N VAL A 184 -1.02 -7.12 -12.86
CA VAL A 184 -2.35 -7.24 -12.24
C VAL A 184 -3.48 -6.91 -13.22
N CYS A 185 -3.29 -5.92 -14.08
CA CYS A 185 -4.23 -5.55 -15.14
C CYS A 185 -4.50 -6.67 -16.15
N ASN A 186 -3.58 -7.62 -16.30
CA ASN A 186 -3.71 -8.76 -17.21
C ASN A 186 -4.25 -10.02 -16.52
N MET A 187 -4.45 -9.98 -15.20
CA MET A 187 -5.05 -11.10 -14.48
C MET A 187 -6.56 -11.11 -14.71
N PRO A 188 -7.16 -12.27 -15.02
CA PRO A 188 -8.60 -12.36 -15.21
C PRO A 188 -9.33 -12.03 -13.90
N VAL A 189 -10.60 -11.62 -14.04
CA VAL A 189 -11.51 -11.48 -12.89
C VAL A 189 -11.57 -12.81 -12.12
N PRO A 190 -11.58 -12.79 -10.78
CA PRO A 190 -11.78 -14.00 -9.98
C PRO A 190 -13.07 -14.74 -10.40
N SER A 191 -13.11 -16.07 -10.24
CA SER A 191 -14.35 -16.81 -10.53
C SER A 191 -15.43 -16.48 -9.49
N GLU A 192 -16.69 -16.63 -9.89
CA GLU A 192 -17.84 -16.38 -9.00
C GLU A 192 -17.75 -17.22 -7.72
N LEU A 193 -17.31 -18.47 -7.84
CA LEU A 193 -17.07 -19.36 -6.70
C LEU A 193 -16.05 -18.76 -5.70
N VAL A 194 -14.98 -18.14 -6.19
CA VAL A 194 -13.96 -17.51 -5.34
C VAL A 194 -14.58 -16.34 -4.56
N VAL A 195 -15.32 -15.46 -5.24
CA VAL A 195 -15.99 -14.31 -4.62
C VAL A 195 -17.04 -14.76 -3.61
N HIS A 196 -17.87 -15.74 -3.97
CA HIS A 196 -18.86 -16.34 -3.08
C HIS A 196 -18.20 -16.94 -1.83
N ASN A 197 -17.09 -17.64 -1.99
CA ASN A 197 -16.34 -18.21 -0.87
C ASN A 197 -15.73 -17.14 0.03
N TRP A 198 -15.29 -16.00 -0.51
CA TRP A 198 -14.87 -14.87 0.33
C TRP A 198 -16.04 -14.33 1.18
N LYS A 199 -17.22 -14.10 0.59
CA LYS A 199 -18.44 -13.68 1.32
C LYS A 199 -18.77 -14.65 2.44
N ARG A 200 -18.78 -15.95 2.11
CA ARG A 200 -19.10 -17.04 3.05
C ARG A 200 -18.11 -17.10 4.22
N GLN A 201 -16.82 -16.94 3.97
CA GLN A 201 -15.79 -16.91 5.01
C GLN A 201 -15.99 -15.72 5.96
N VAL A 202 -16.25 -14.52 5.44
CA VAL A 202 -16.49 -13.33 6.27
C VAL A 202 -17.77 -13.49 7.10
N LYS A 203 -18.85 -14.02 6.51
CA LYS A 203 -20.09 -14.35 7.26
C LYS A 203 -19.83 -15.34 8.39
N SER A 204 -19.05 -16.40 8.11
CA SER A 204 -18.71 -17.41 9.12
C SER A 204 -17.91 -16.79 10.26
N TRP A 205 -16.93 -15.96 9.94
CA TRP A 205 -16.13 -15.22 10.90
C TRP A 205 -16.96 -14.32 11.81
N ILE A 206 -17.93 -13.57 11.25
CA ILE A 206 -18.87 -12.75 12.05
C ILE A 206 -19.68 -13.65 12.98
N LYS A 207 -20.31 -14.71 12.45
CA LYS A 207 -21.18 -15.60 13.23
C LYS A 207 -20.44 -16.24 14.41
N SER A 208 -19.17 -16.58 14.23
CA SER A 208 -18.37 -17.28 15.23
C SER A 208 -17.64 -16.36 16.21
N THR A 209 -17.54 -15.07 15.91
CA THR A 209 -16.76 -14.10 16.69
C THR A 209 -17.67 -13.09 17.40
N ALA A 210 -18.77 -12.67 16.79
CA ALA A 210 -19.69 -11.71 17.37
C ALA A 210 -20.63 -12.35 18.40
N GLY A 211 -20.90 -11.60 19.48
CA GLY A 211 -21.98 -11.89 20.43
C GLY A 211 -23.35 -11.85 19.76
N ALA A 212 -24.34 -12.54 20.35
CA ALA A 212 -25.66 -12.73 19.75
C ALA A 212 -26.34 -11.39 19.40
N ASP A 213 -26.25 -10.41 20.29
CA ASP A 213 -27.00 -9.13 20.20
C ASP A 213 -26.51 -8.21 19.07
N MET A 214 -25.22 -8.25 18.74
CA MET A 214 -24.62 -7.39 17.71
C MET A 214 -24.44 -8.09 16.35
N ARG A 215 -24.76 -9.39 16.28
CA ARG A 215 -24.50 -10.20 15.09
C ARG A 215 -25.28 -9.71 13.86
N SER A 216 -26.53 -9.31 14.02
CA SER A 216 -27.35 -8.77 12.93
C SER A 216 -26.72 -7.52 12.34
N VAL A 217 -26.33 -6.55 13.19
CA VAL A 217 -25.69 -5.30 12.78
C VAL A 217 -24.44 -5.55 11.93
N PHE A 218 -23.56 -6.47 12.36
CA PHE A 218 -22.35 -6.78 11.59
C PHE A 218 -22.64 -7.48 10.25
N ILE A 219 -23.67 -8.32 10.20
CA ILE A 219 -24.12 -8.95 8.95
C ILE A 219 -24.73 -7.91 8.01
N ASP A 220 -25.54 -6.99 8.53
CA ASP A 220 -26.15 -5.93 7.73
C ASP A 220 -25.08 -4.98 7.15
N ASN A 221 -24.07 -4.63 7.97
CA ASN A 221 -22.90 -3.88 7.50
C ASN A 221 -22.12 -4.64 6.41
N LEU A 222 -21.95 -5.95 6.58
CA LEU A 222 -21.32 -6.78 5.56
C LEU A 222 -22.14 -6.77 4.26
N GLU A 223 -23.46 -6.95 4.31
CA GLU A 223 -24.29 -6.97 3.11
C GLU A 223 -24.26 -5.63 2.37
N GLN A 224 -24.32 -4.50 3.10
CA GLN A 224 -24.19 -3.17 2.51
C GLN A 224 -22.84 -3.02 1.78
N PHE A 225 -21.73 -3.41 2.43
CA PHE A 225 -20.42 -3.40 1.78
C PHE A 225 -20.38 -4.35 0.57
N TRP A 226 -20.97 -5.54 0.69
CA TRP A 226 -20.90 -6.58 -0.32
C TRP A 226 -21.69 -6.24 -1.59
N GLN A 227 -22.74 -5.42 -1.50
CA GLN A 227 -23.41 -4.85 -2.69
C GLN A 227 -22.43 -4.08 -3.59
N HIS A 228 -21.46 -3.36 -3.00
CA HIS A 228 -20.42 -2.71 -3.80
C HIS A 228 -19.45 -3.72 -4.42
N VAL A 229 -19.14 -4.81 -3.72
CA VAL A 229 -18.30 -5.90 -4.25
C VAL A 229 -18.97 -6.56 -5.46
N GLU A 230 -20.25 -6.92 -5.34
CA GLU A 230 -21.03 -7.54 -6.42
C GLU A 230 -21.15 -6.60 -7.63
N ALA A 231 -21.51 -5.33 -7.42
CA ALA A 231 -21.60 -4.35 -8.51
C ALA A 231 -20.24 -4.05 -9.19
N SER A 232 -19.13 -4.08 -8.45
CA SER A 232 -17.78 -3.98 -9.02
C SER A 232 -17.40 -5.23 -9.80
N TYR A 233 -17.77 -6.40 -9.30
CA TYR A 233 -17.51 -7.69 -9.94
C TYR A 233 -18.21 -7.81 -11.30
N GLU A 234 -19.48 -7.43 -11.39
CA GLU A 234 -20.27 -7.47 -12.63
C GLU A 234 -19.67 -6.61 -13.76
N ARG A 235 -18.92 -5.55 -13.41
CA ARG A 235 -18.34 -4.60 -14.35
C ARG A 235 -16.87 -4.87 -14.67
N ALA A 236 -16.17 -5.62 -13.82
CA ALA A 236 -14.75 -5.84 -13.94
C ALA A 236 -14.39 -6.67 -15.19
N LYS A 237 -13.28 -6.32 -15.85
CA LYS A 237 -12.69 -7.15 -16.93
C LYS A 237 -11.39 -7.82 -16.48
N SER A 238 -10.82 -7.35 -15.38
CA SER A 238 -9.60 -7.89 -14.76
C SER A 238 -9.71 -7.92 -13.22
N HIS A 239 -8.76 -8.60 -12.57
CA HIS A 239 -8.60 -8.52 -11.11
C HIS A 239 -8.26 -7.10 -10.64
N ALA A 240 -7.49 -6.33 -11.44
CA ALA A 240 -7.23 -4.93 -11.14
C ALA A 240 -8.53 -4.09 -11.16
N ASP A 241 -9.42 -4.34 -12.11
CA ASP A 241 -10.72 -3.65 -12.20
C ASP A 241 -11.58 -3.93 -10.99
N LEU A 242 -11.73 -5.20 -10.59
CA LEU A 242 -12.55 -5.56 -9.43
C LEU A 242 -12.16 -4.72 -8.20
N ASN A 243 -10.86 -4.67 -7.90
CA ASN A 243 -10.38 -3.97 -6.69
C ASN A 243 -10.42 -2.46 -6.84
N SER A 244 -10.05 -1.92 -8.00
CA SER A 244 -10.08 -0.47 -8.23
C SER A 244 -11.50 0.09 -8.34
N PHE A 245 -12.42 -0.64 -8.96
CA PHE A 245 -13.83 -0.29 -8.99
C PHE A 245 -14.43 -0.35 -7.58
N LEU A 246 -14.08 -1.35 -6.78
CA LEU A 246 -14.55 -1.43 -5.39
C LEU A 246 -14.08 -0.20 -4.60
N MET A 247 -12.81 0.17 -4.72
CA MET A 247 -12.29 1.40 -4.08
C MET A 247 -13.06 2.64 -4.54
N SER A 248 -13.25 2.82 -5.85
CA SER A 248 -13.99 3.96 -6.39
C SER A 248 -15.47 3.95 -5.97
N ARG A 249 -16.12 2.79 -5.88
CA ARG A 249 -17.52 2.70 -5.42
C ARG A 249 -17.68 3.07 -3.94
N VAL A 250 -16.73 2.69 -3.10
CA VAL A 250 -16.72 3.13 -1.69
C VAL A 250 -16.49 4.64 -1.64
N VAL A 251 -15.48 5.16 -2.33
CA VAL A 251 -15.07 6.56 -2.26
C VAL A 251 -16.09 7.50 -2.92
N ASN A 252 -16.43 7.26 -4.18
CA ASN A 252 -17.32 8.15 -4.94
C ASN A 252 -18.80 7.84 -4.71
N GLY A 253 -19.14 6.60 -4.34
CA GLY A 253 -20.51 6.18 -4.09
C GLY A 253 -20.90 6.31 -2.62
N ALA A 254 -20.24 5.57 -1.73
CA ALA A 254 -20.62 5.53 -0.31
C ALA A 254 -20.19 6.80 0.46
N TRP A 255 -19.05 7.40 0.13
CA TRP A 255 -18.58 8.65 0.77
C TRP A 255 -18.90 9.91 -0.03
N ASN A 256 -19.45 9.76 -1.24
CA ASN A 256 -19.81 10.86 -2.14
C ASN A 256 -18.64 11.82 -2.45
N TYR A 257 -17.41 11.30 -2.47
CA TYR A 257 -16.24 12.11 -2.80
C TYR A 257 -16.13 12.39 -4.30
N SER A 258 -15.42 13.45 -4.62
CA SER A 258 -15.12 13.90 -5.98
C SER A 258 -13.80 13.35 -6.55
N THR A 259 -13.17 12.43 -5.82
CA THR A 259 -11.87 11.83 -6.18
C THR A 259 -11.91 11.21 -7.58
N LEU A 260 -10.95 11.57 -8.42
CA LEU A 260 -10.77 11.04 -9.76
C LEU A 260 -9.87 9.80 -9.70
N PHE A 261 -10.29 8.71 -10.33
CA PHE A 261 -9.52 7.48 -10.43
C PHE A 261 -9.09 7.24 -11.87
N VAL A 262 -7.88 6.69 -12.03
CA VAL A 262 -7.36 6.28 -13.34
C VAL A 262 -6.34 5.15 -13.19
N ARG A 263 -6.26 4.28 -14.21
CA ARG A 263 -5.26 3.20 -14.28
C ARG A 263 -3.95 3.75 -14.84
N LEU A 264 -2.84 3.46 -14.16
CA LEU A 264 -1.53 3.90 -14.60
C LEU A 264 -1.08 3.18 -15.88
N SER A 265 -1.52 1.92 -16.08
CA SER A 265 -1.25 1.17 -17.32
C SER A 265 -1.89 1.79 -18.58
N GLU A 266 -2.95 2.58 -18.45
CA GLU A 266 -3.69 3.14 -19.60
C GLU A 266 -3.20 4.55 -20.00
N ILE A 267 -2.52 5.26 -19.09
CA ILE A 267 -2.19 6.68 -19.27
C ILE A 267 -0.74 6.93 -19.70
N SER A 268 -0.05 5.96 -20.26
CA SER A 268 1.32 6.14 -20.73
C SER A 268 1.47 7.27 -21.75
N SER A 269 0.45 7.54 -22.56
CA SER A 269 0.42 8.68 -23.49
C SER A 269 0.32 10.04 -22.81
N VAL A 270 -0.23 10.12 -21.59
CA VAL A 270 -0.22 11.35 -20.77
C VAL A 270 1.22 11.74 -20.38
N PHE A 271 2.13 10.75 -20.36
CA PHE A 271 3.51 10.89 -19.93
C PHE A 271 4.51 10.72 -21.08
N GLU A 272 4.08 10.83 -22.33
CA GLU A 272 4.94 10.60 -23.50
C GLU A 272 6.19 11.49 -23.47
N ASP A 273 6.00 12.81 -23.35
CA ASP A 273 7.10 13.77 -23.23
C ASP A 273 7.96 13.54 -21.97
N GLY A 274 7.34 13.05 -20.89
CA GLY A 274 8.02 12.68 -19.66
C GLY A 274 8.92 11.46 -19.81
N PHE A 275 8.47 10.42 -20.50
CA PHE A 275 9.30 9.27 -20.83
C PHE A 275 10.44 9.68 -21.76
N ALA A 276 10.17 10.48 -22.80
CA ALA A 276 11.20 11.00 -23.69
C ALA A 276 12.25 11.77 -22.88
N PHE A 277 11.83 12.68 -22.01
CA PHE A 277 12.71 13.45 -21.14
C PHE A 277 13.61 12.56 -20.25
N LEU A 278 13.02 11.57 -19.56
CA LEU A 278 13.76 10.68 -18.66
C LEU A 278 14.74 9.79 -19.43
N ILE A 279 14.37 9.30 -20.61
CA ILE A 279 15.22 8.45 -21.46
C ILE A 279 16.38 9.27 -22.04
N SER A 280 16.13 10.45 -22.59
CA SER A 280 17.18 11.33 -23.12
C SER A 280 18.15 11.81 -22.03
N ASN A 281 17.70 11.87 -20.77
CA ASN A 281 18.53 12.21 -19.60
C ASN A 281 18.97 10.98 -18.79
N SER A 282 18.90 9.78 -19.36
CA SER A 282 19.18 8.52 -18.65
C SER A 282 20.55 8.48 -17.99
N ALA A 283 21.59 9.04 -18.60
CA ALA A 283 22.92 9.11 -17.99
C ALA A 283 22.91 9.90 -16.67
N ARG A 284 22.22 11.05 -16.61
CA ARG A 284 22.08 11.87 -15.40
C ARG A 284 21.21 11.17 -14.35
N TYR A 285 20.13 10.55 -14.80
CA TYR A 285 19.21 9.78 -13.96
C TYR A 285 19.92 8.59 -13.29
N SER A 286 20.57 7.74 -14.07
CA SER A 286 21.31 6.57 -13.58
C SER A 286 22.46 6.96 -12.66
N ASP A 287 23.20 8.02 -12.99
CA ASP A 287 24.29 8.49 -12.14
C ASP A 287 23.79 9.08 -10.80
N ALA A 288 22.64 9.77 -10.79
CA ALA A 288 22.02 10.21 -9.55
C ALA A 288 21.59 9.03 -8.66
N LEU A 289 20.94 8.03 -9.25
CA LEU A 289 20.53 6.82 -8.52
C LEU A 289 21.72 6.04 -7.96
N ARG A 290 22.76 5.82 -8.76
CA ARG A 290 23.98 5.15 -8.31
C ARG A 290 24.62 5.86 -7.13
N ARG A 291 24.64 7.20 -7.16
CA ARG A 291 25.16 8.01 -6.05
C ARG A 291 24.30 7.92 -4.81
N ALA A 292 22.98 8.03 -4.96
CA ALA A 292 22.02 7.87 -3.86
C ALA A 292 22.18 6.51 -3.18
N GLU A 293 22.23 5.45 -3.97
CA GLU A 293 22.39 4.08 -3.48
C GLU A 293 23.71 3.86 -2.73
N ASN A 294 24.85 4.25 -3.33
CA ASN A 294 26.15 4.15 -2.68
C ASN A 294 26.17 4.90 -1.34
N MET A 295 25.57 6.08 -1.32
CA MET A 295 25.44 6.90 -0.12
C MET A 295 24.62 6.18 0.96
N PHE A 296 23.41 5.72 0.64
CA PHE A 296 22.56 5.01 1.60
C PHE A 296 23.18 3.69 2.09
N MET A 297 23.76 2.88 1.19
CA MET A 297 24.42 1.64 1.56
C MET A 297 25.63 1.85 2.48
N SER A 298 26.43 2.90 2.24
CA SER A 298 27.57 3.21 3.12
C SER A 298 27.16 3.60 4.54
N CYS A 299 25.91 4.03 4.73
CA CYS A 299 25.28 4.27 6.03
C CYS A 299 24.43 3.09 6.54
N GLY A 300 24.42 1.94 5.85
CA GLY A 300 23.61 0.78 6.22
C GLY A 300 22.10 0.98 6.07
N ILE A 301 21.67 1.91 5.20
CA ILE A 301 20.26 2.26 5.00
C ILE A 301 19.71 1.50 3.78
N ASP A 302 18.70 0.66 4.02
CA ASP A 302 17.90 0.04 2.96
C ASP A 302 16.69 0.92 2.61
N THR A 303 16.68 1.46 1.39
CA THR A 303 15.56 2.25 0.85
C THR A 303 14.46 1.39 0.22
N GLY A 304 14.66 0.08 0.09
CA GLY A 304 13.77 -0.82 -0.66
C GLY A 304 13.90 -0.68 -2.17
N VAL A 305 14.82 0.17 -2.66
CA VAL A 305 15.17 0.26 -4.07
C VAL A 305 16.30 -0.73 -4.35
N SER A 306 16.18 -1.50 -5.43
CA SER A 306 17.18 -2.52 -5.77
C SER A 306 18.56 -1.90 -6.02
N PRO A 307 19.65 -2.51 -5.51
CA PRO A 307 21.03 -2.05 -5.74
C PRO A 307 21.52 -2.05 -7.20
N SER A 308 20.68 -2.53 -8.12
CA SER A 308 20.98 -2.52 -9.56
C SER A 308 20.03 -1.61 -10.33
N SER A 309 19.18 -0.84 -9.64
CA SER A 309 18.16 0.00 -10.28
C SER A 309 18.76 1.02 -11.24
N TYR A 310 19.96 1.54 -10.95
CA TYR A 310 20.67 2.48 -11.82
C TYR A 310 21.09 1.89 -13.17
N LEU A 311 21.17 0.56 -13.30
CA LEU A 311 21.51 -0.14 -14.55
C LEU A 311 20.33 -0.25 -15.51
N HIS A 312 19.13 0.08 -15.07
CA HIS A 312 17.90 -0.09 -15.83
C HIS A 312 17.35 1.24 -16.34
N ALA A 313 16.62 1.18 -17.46
CA ALA A 313 15.87 2.32 -17.97
C ALA A 313 14.80 2.77 -16.94
N PRO A 314 14.38 4.04 -16.93
CA PRO A 314 13.33 4.54 -16.03
C PRO A 314 11.92 3.93 -16.32
N VAL A 315 11.80 3.11 -17.35
CA VAL A 315 10.56 2.48 -17.76
C VAL A 315 10.67 0.95 -17.77
N TRP A 316 9.52 0.30 -17.70
CA TRP A 316 9.31 -1.10 -18.06
C TRP A 316 8.79 -1.18 -19.50
N VAL A 317 9.15 -2.26 -20.19
CA VAL A 317 8.54 -2.62 -21.50
C VAL A 317 7.61 -3.81 -21.28
N HIS A 318 6.36 -3.69 -21.71
CA HIS A 318 5.32 -4.71 -21.59
C HIS A 318 5.55 -5.82 -22.61
N CYS A 319 5.19 -7.04 -22.21
CA CYS A 319 5.26 -8.20 -23.07
C CYS A 319 3.85 -8.66 -23.43
N ARG A 320 3.67 -9.13 -24.67
CA ARG A 320 2.42 -9.75 -25.13
C ARG A 320 1.98 -10.97 -24.31
N CYS A 321 2.85 -11.58 -23.51
CA CYS A 321 2.47 -12.65 -22.58
C CYS A 321 1.74 -12.14 -21.32
N GLY A 322 1.56 -10.83 -21.19
CA GLY A 322 0.91 -10.17 -20.05
C GLY A 322 1.87 -9.81 -18.90
N SER A 323 3.18 -10.00 -19.08
CA SER A 323 4.25 -9.62 -18.15
C SER A 323 4.99 -8.37 -18.64
N LYS A 324 6.16 -8.05 -18.06
CA LYS A 324 7.03 -6.94 -18.45
C LYS A 324 8.52 -7.30 -18.33
N ALA A 325 9.38 -6.50 -18.96
CA ALA A 325 10.83 -6.67 -18.99
C ALA A 325 11.55 -5.52 -18.30
N SER A 326 12.57 -5.87 -17.49
CA SER A 326 13.50 -4.89 -16.93
C SER A 326 14.53 -4.52 -18.00
N VAL A 327 14.23 -3.48 -18.77
CA VAL A 327 15.04 -3.10 -19.94
C VAL A 327 16.21 -2.18 -19.57
N LYS A 328 17.22 -2.18 -20.44
CA LYS A 328 18.35 -1.22 -20.45
C LYS A 328 18.24 -0.33 -21.67
N ILE A 329 18.84 0.85 -21.61
CA ILE A 329 19.01 1.72 -22.79
C ILE A 329 20.35 1.35 -23.44
N VAL A 330 20.32 0.98 -24.71
CA VAL A 330 21.50 0.66 -25.51
C VAL A 330 21.50 1.47 -26.80
N SER A 331 22.68 1.83 -27.31
CA SER A 331 22.80 2.44 -28.64
C SER A 331 23.05 1.34 -29.67
N LYS A 332 22.21 1.26 -30.70
CA LYS A 332 22.37 0.36 -31.85
C LYS A 332 22.28 1.17 -33.13
N ASN A 333 23.35 1.16 -33.93
CA ASN A 333 23.42 1.88 -35.21
C ASN A 333 23.07 3.38 -35.11
N GLY A 334 23.36 4.01 -33.97
CA GLY A 334 23.06 5.42 -33.70
C GLY A 334 21.66 5.70 -33.13
N ASP A 335 20.79 4.69 -33.06
CA ASP A 335 19.48 4.77 -32.43
C ASP A 335 19.55 4.29 -30.97
N LEU A 336 18.67 4.85 -30.13
CA LEU A 336 18.44 4.37 -28.78
C LEU A 336 17.41 3.25 -28.79
N VAL A 337 17.74 2.14 -28.14
CA VAL A 337 16.89 0.96 -28.04
C VAL A 337 16.72 0.58 -26.57
N LEU A 338 15.49 0.29 -26.16
CA LEU A 338 15.20 -0.38 -24.90
C LEU A 338 15.25 -1.89 -25.14
N ALA A 339 16.14 -2.60 -24.44
CA ALA A 339 16.31 -4.03 -24.63
C ALA A 339 16.37 -4.79 -23.30
N GLY A 340 15.77 -5.99 -23.27
CA GLY A 340 15.93 -6.95 -22.19
C GLY A 340 14.92 -8.09 -22.20
N PRO A 341 15.18 -9.17 -21.44
CA PRO A 341 14.31 -10.34 -21.41
C PRO A 341 13.03 -10.10 -20.60
N CYS A 342 11.90 -10.59 -21.11
CA CYS A 342 10.66 -10.65 -20.35
C CYS A 342 10.82 -11.50 -19.08
N ILE A 343 10.35 -11.00 -17.94
CA ILE A 343 10.49 -11.70 -16.65
C ILE A 343 9.77 -13.05 -16.65
N SER A 344 8.60 -13.14 -17.29
CA SER A 344 7.83 -14.39 -17.37
C SER A 344 8.32 -15.33 -18.48
N CYS A 345 8.17 -14.95 -19.75
CA CYS A 345 8.41 -15.87 -20.87
C CYS A 345 9.86 -15.91 -21.37
N LYS A 346 10.75 -15.10 -20.81
CA LYS A 346 12.19 -15.01 -21.15
C LYS A 346 12.48 -14.57 -22.60
N LYS A 347 11.47 -14.27 -23.41
CA LYS A 347 11.65 -13.70 -24.75
C LYS A 347 12.33 -12.33 -24.64
N GLU A 348 13.35 -12.11 -25.46
CA GLU A 348 13.98 -10.79 -25.61
C GLU A 348 12.99 -9.79 -26.21
N LEU A 349 12.85 -8.65 -25.53
CA LEU A 349 12.05 -7.52 -25.99
C LEU A 349 13.01 -6.42 -26.42
N GLU A 350 12.75 -5.83 -27.59
CA GLU A 350 13.47 -4.67 -28.09
C GLU A 350 12.49 -3.63 -28.60
N LEU A 351 12.70 -2.39 -28.19
CA LEU A 351 11.93 -1.24 -28.63
C LEU A 351 12.89 -0.15 -29.10
N ASN A 352 12.91 0.12 -30.41
CA ASN A 352 13.68 1.23 -30.98
C ASN A 352 12.91 2.54 -30.73
N LEU A 353 13.61 3.53 -30.18
CA LEU A 353 13.08 4.84 -29.84
C LEU A 353 13.55 5.94 -30.82
N GLY A 354 14.35 5.58 -31.82
CA GLY A 354 15.00 6.53 -32.73
C GLY A 354 16.22 7.22 -32.11
N ARG A 355 16.58 8.39 -32.65
CA ARG A 355 17.79 9.11 -32.24
C ARG A 355 17.58 9.87 -30.94
N GLN A 356 18.62 9.99 -30.12
CA GLN A 356 18.56 10.64 -28.80
C GLN A 356 17.95 12.07 -28.79
N ASN A 357 18.16 12.84 -29.86
CA ASN A 357 17.67 14.21 -29.98
C ASN A 357 16.31 14.32 -30.67
N ASN A 358 15.76 13.21 -31.16
CA ASN A 358 14.47 13.12 -31.82
C ASN A 358 13.87 11.74 -31.54
N LEU A 359 13.53 11.51 -30.27
CA LEU A 359 12.89 10.27 -29.84
C LEU A 359 11.48 10.21 -30.44
N ASP A 360 11.16 9.11 -31.10
CA ASP A 360 9.82 8.86 -31.64
C ASP A 360 9.08 7.85 -30.76
N LEU A 361 8.37 8.36 -29.76
CA LEU A 361 7.52 7.53 -28.89
C LEU A 361 6.09 7.40 -29.42
N GLY A 362 5.62 8.36 -30.22
CA GLY A 362 4.24 8.44 -30.73
C GLY A 362 4.01 7.76 -32.08
N GLY A 363 5.00 7.70 -32.97
CA GLY A 363 4.98 6.90 -34.21
C GLY A 363 5.23 5.41 -33.98
N CYS A 364 5.80 5.10 -32.83
CA CYS A 364 5.78 3.77 -32.24
C CYS A 364 4.37 3.49 -31.70
N ASN A 365 3.68 2.45 -32.19
CA ASN A 365 2.49 1.86 -31.54
C ASN A 365 2.77 1.33 -30.10
N ASN A 366 3.85 1.78 -29.44
CA ASN A 366 4.53 1.17 -28.31
C ASN A 366 4.49 2.06 -27.06
N ILE A 367 3.97 3.30 -27.08
CA ILE A 367 3.82 4.10 -25.84
C ILE A 367 2.94 3.39 -24.82
N HIS A 368 1.91 2.67 -25.29
CA HIS A 368 1.03 1.84 -24.46
C HIS A 368 1.71 0.56 -23.95
N ASP A 369 2.84 0.17 -24.52
CA ASP A 369 3.68 -0.93 -24.02
C ASP A 369 4.73 -0.45 -23.01
N LEU A 370 4.68 0.83 -22.60
CA LEU A 370 5.56 1.38 -21.58
C LEU A 370 4.81 1.60 -20.27
N SER A 371 5.53 1.49 -19.17
CA SER A 371 5.04 1.96 -17.86
C SER A 371 6.19 2.43 -16.99
N PRO A 372 5.96 3.41 -16.09
CA PRO A 372 7.02 3.92 -15.25
C PRO A 372 7.43 2.91 -14.16
N ARG A 373 8.69 3.03 -13.73
CA ARG A 373 9.15 2.45 -12.45
C ARG A 373 8.69 3.30 -11.26
N ALA A 374 8.84 2.78 -10.04
CA ALA A 374 8.41 3.45 -8.81
C ALA A 374 8.96 4.88 -8.64
N ILE A 375 10.27 5.10 -8.86
CA ILE A 375 10.90 6.42 -8.74
C ILE A 375 10.43 7.40 -9.83
N PRO A 376 10.31 7.01 -11.11
CA PRO A 376 9.75 7.85 -12.16
C PRO A 376 8.31 8.30 -11.97
N ILE A 377 7.45 7.55 -11.28
CA ILE A 377 6.04 7.94 -11.06
C ILE A 377 5.92 9.37 -10.48
N PRO A 378 6.48 9.70 -9.30
CA PRO A 378 6.37 11.06 -8.75
C PRO A 378 7.06 12.11 -9.63
N LEU A 379 8.11 11.77 -10.38
CA LEU A 379 8.79 12.70 -11.30
C LEU A 379 7.89 13.09 -12.48
N LEU A 380 7.23 12.09 -13.09
CA LEU A 380 6.29 12.29 -14.20
C LEU A 380 5.06 13.05 -13.74
N LEU A 381 4.49 12.70 -12.58
CA LEU A 381 3.38 13.44 -12.01
C LEU A 381 3.74 14.92 -11.78
N ALA A 382 4.93 15.19 -11.24
CA ALA A 382 5.38 16.55 -10.98
C ALA A 382 5.59 17.35 -12.27
N ARG A 383 6.28 16.76 -13.26
CA ARG A 383 6.64 17.44 -14.51
C ARG A 383 5.47 17.56 -15.48
N ASP A 384 4.79 16.45 -15.75
CA ASP A 384 3.83 16.32 -16.85
C ASP A 384 2.40 16.68 -16.45
N LEU A 385 2.05 16.55 -15.16
CA LEU A 385 0.74 16.95 -14.63
C LEU A 385 0.78 18.18 -13.72
N GLY A 386 1.97 18.65 -13.32
CA GLY A 386 2.12 19.85 -12.48
C GLY A 386 1.42 19.69 -11.13
N ILE A 387 1.58 18.54 -10.48
CA ILE A 387 0.89 18.26 -9.21
C ILE A 387 1.44 19.14 -8.08
N SER A 388 0.56 19.54 -7.16
CA SER A 388 0.88 20.41 -6.02
C SER A 388 1.25 19.62 -4.76
N CYS A 389 0.71 18.41 -4.65
CA CYS A 389 0.88 17.55 -3.48
C CYS A 389 0.88 16.07 -3.88
N TYR A 390 1.73 15.28 -3.23
CA TYR A 390 1.78 13.82 -3.35
C TYR A 390 1.64 13.16 -1.96
N ALA A 391 0.57 12.41 -1.73
CA ALA A 391 0.38 11.65 -0.50
C ALA A 391 0.86 10.20 -0.67
N SER A 392 1.80 9.80 0.19
CA SER A 392 2.40 8.47 0.21
C SER A 392 2.13 7.72 1.52
N GLY A 393 2.22 6.41 1.44
CA GLY A 393 2.26 5.55 2.63
C GLY A 393 3.68 5.40 3.15
N THR A 394 3.84 4.82 4.34
CA THR A 394 5.16 4.59 4.95
C THR A 394 6.06 3.66 4.13
N GLY A 395 5.47 2.75 3.35
CA GLY A 395 6.22 1.87 2.44
C GLY A 395 6.88 2.59 1.27
N GLY A 396 6.48 3.83 0.96
CA GLY A 396 7.04 4.60 -0.15
C GLY A 396 8.17 5.55 0.24
N ILE A 397 8.55 5.59 1.52
CA ILE A 397 9.53 6.56 2.04
C ILE A 397 10.88 6.45 1.31
N GLY A 398 11.41 5.23 1.15
CA GLY A 398 12.75 5.07 0.59
C GLY A 398 12.84 5.56 -0.86
N TYR A 399 11.98 5.06 -1.75
CA TYR A 399 12.01 5.50 -3.16
C TYR A 399 11.70 6.99 -3.34
N LEU A 400 10.96 7.63 -2.41
CA LEU A 400 10.72 9.08 -2.46
C LEU A 400 11.98 9.87 -2.10
N VAL A 401 12.78 9.39 -1.15
CA VAL A 401 14.08 9.98 -0.83
C VAL A 401 15.07 9.78 -1.99
N ASP A 402 15.12 8.59 -2.60
CA ASP A 402 15.89 8.40 -3.85
C ASP A 402 15.39 9.34 -4.96
N GLY A 403 14.06 9.48 -5.07
CA GLY A 403 13.40 10.37 -6.03
C GLY A 403 13.75 11.85 -5.84
N SER A 404 13.97 12.34 -4.61
CA SER A 404 14.34 13.74 -4.35
C SER A 404 15.75 14.07 -4.83
N ILE A 405 16.69 13.13 -4.70
CA ILE A 405 18.05 13.28 -5.24
C ILE A 405 18.01 13.31 -6.77
N VAL A 406 17.26 12.38 -7.38
CA VAL A 406 17.10 12.32 -8.83
C VAL A 406 16.40 13.57 -9.36
N SER A 407 15.35 14.04 -8.69
CA SER A 407 14.60 15.23 -9.12
C SER A 407 15.49 16.47 -9.12
N GLY A 408 16.28 16.67 -8.06
CA GLY A 408 17.26 17.75 -7.98
C GLY A 408 18.30 17.67 -9.10
N LYS A 409 18.80 16.47 -9.40
CA LYS A 409 19.76 16.29 -10.51
C LYS A 409 19.15 16.55 -11.88
N LEU A 410 17.86 16.28 -12.08
CA LEU A 410 17.14 16.48 -13.34
C LEU A 410 16.48 17.86 -13.47
N GLY A 411 16.50 18.69 -12.42
CA GLY A 411 15.81 19.98 -12.41
C GLY A 411 14.29 19.86 -12.35
N ILE A 412 13.76 18.73 -11.85
CA ILE A 412 12.33 18.53 -11.63
C ILE A 412 12.00 18.99 -10.21
N ARG A 413 11.07 19.93 -10.08
CA ARG A 413 10.55 20.36 -8.79
C ARG A 413 9.54 19.35 -8.27
N LEU A 414 9.85 18.67 -7.16
CA LEU A 414 8.89 17.78 -6.52
C LEU A 414 7.77 18.57 -5.82
N PRO A 415 6.54 17.99 -5.77
CA PRO A 415 5.44 18.55 -5.00
C PRO A 415 5.67 18.40 -3.49
N LEU A 416 4.81 19.06 -2.70
CA LEU A 416 4.74 18.78 -1.27
C LEU A 416 4.40 17.30 -1.03
N THR A 417 5.25 16.58 -0.32
CA THR A 417 4.99 15.19 0.06
C THR A 417 4.29 15.11 1.41
N LEU A 418 3.20 14.35 1.49
CA LEU A 418 2.47 14.07 2.73
C LEU A 418 2.56 12.60 3.11
N ILE A 419 2.67 12.33 4.41
CA ILE A 419 2.65 10.97 4.95
C ILE A 419 1.72 10.95 6.16
N TRP A 420 0.69 10.12 6.09
CA TRP A 420 -0.18 9.82 7.22
C TRP A 420 0.18 8.45 7.80
N SER A 421 1.10 8.44 8.76
CA SER A 421 1.67 7.23 9.36
C SER A 421 0.86 6.68 10.54
N SER A 422 -0.13 7.45 10.99
CA SER A 422 -1.08 7.10 12.05
C SER A 422 -1.61 5.67 11.93
N ARG A 423 -1.57 4.94 13.04
CA ARG A 423 -2.23 3.64 13.22
C ARG A 423 -3.68 3.85 13.67
N ASP A 424 -4.55 2.90 13.37
CA ASP A 424 -5.91 2.90 13.88
C ASP A 424 -5.96 2.04 15.16
N ILE A 425 -6.60 2.55 16.20
CA ILE A 425 -6.77 1.88 17.49
C ILE A 425 -8.27 1.71 17.73
N TYR A 426 -8.70 0.46 17.88
CA TYR A 426 -10.10 0.14 18.09
C TYR A 426 -10.30 -1.29 18.61
N GLU A 427 -11.47 -1.54 19.19
CA GLU A 427 -11.89 -2.85 19.70
C GLU A 427 -12.96 -3.49 18.80
N GLY A 428 -12.52 -3.93 17.62
CA GLY A 428 -13.38 -4.69 16.69
C GLY A 428 -13.76 -6.06 17.25
N ILE A 429 -14.63 -6.81 16.56
CA ILE A 429 -15.07 -8.14 17.00
C ILE A 429 -13.89 -9.11 17.20
N GLY A 430 -12.89 -9.06 16.33
CA GLY A 430 -11.68 -9.87 16.43
C GLY A 430 -10.82 -9.47 17.64
N GLN A 431 -10.59 -8.17 17.82
CA GLN A 431 -9.82 -7.62 18.95
C GLN A 431 -10.51 -7.88 20.29
N ARG A 432 -11.84 -7.71 20.39
CA ARG A 432 -12.61 -8.03 21.61
C ARG A 432 -12.48 -9.48 22.02
N LYS A 433 -12.55 -10.40 21.05
CA LYS A 433 -12.36 -11.83 21.32
C LYS A 433 -10.93 -12.16 21.75
N ALA A 434 -9.94 -11.47 21.18
CA ALA A 434 -8.54 -11.61 21.62
C ALA A 434 -8.34 -11.02 23.03
N ALA A 435 -8.94 -9.86 23.33
CA ALA A 435 -8.90 -9.21 24.64
C ALA A 435 -9.52 -10.10 25.72
N ALA A 436 -10.66 -10.73 25.45
CA ALA A 436 -11.30 -11.68 26.37
C ALA A 436 -10.47 -12.96 26.60
N ALA A 437 -9.57 -13.30 25.67
CA ALA A 437 -8.65 -14.43 25.79
C ALA A 437 -7.27 -14.02 26.33
N MET A 438 -7.04 -12.74 26.61
CA MET A 438 -5.76 -12.29 27.14
C MET A 438 -5.54 -12.81 28.56
N PRO A 439 -4.32 -13.28 28.88
CA PRO A 439 -3.89 -13.48 30.25
C PRO A 439 -3.98 -12.18 31.06
N SER A 440 -3.96 -12.29 32.39
CA SER A 440 -3.95 -11.15 33.31
C SER A 440 -2.73 -10.22 33.15
N GLU A 441 -1.68 -10.68 32.46
CA GLU A 441 -0.50 -9.89 32.12
C GLU A 441 -0.85 -8.86 31.03
N ASN A 442 -0.80 -7.57 31.36
CA ASN A 442 -1.22 -6.50 30.44
C ASN A 442 -0.25 -6.24 29.26
N ASN A 443 0.90 -6.93 29.20
CA ASN A 443 1.89 -6.79 28.13
C ASN A 443 2.17 -8.14 27.46
N ILE A 444 1.63 -8.33 26.25
CA ILE A 444 1.75 -9.60 25.53
C ILE A 444 3.20 -9.94 25.18
N GLU A 445 4.06 -8.95 24.97
CA GLU A 445 5.43 -9.17 24.53
C GLU A 445 6.30 -9.63 25.70
N LEU A 446 6.16 -9.00 26.87
CA LEU A 446 6.78 -9.48 28.11
C LEU A 446 6.28 -10.87 28.48
N TYR A 447 4.98 -11.12 28.33
CA TYR A 447 4.39 -12.43 28.57
C TYR A 447 4.95 -13.50 27.61
N LEU A 448 5.10 -13.18 26.32
CA LEU A 448 5.72 -14.07 25.33
C LEU A 448 7.17 -14.38 25.67
N GLN A 449 7.97 -13.36 26.04
CA GLN A 449 9.36 -13.55 26.45
C GLN A 449 9.47 -14.46 27.68
N LEU A 450 8.60 -14.27 28.67
CA LEU A 450 8.54 -15.13 29.86
C LEU A 450 8.25 -16.59 29.47
N LEU A 451 7.24 -16.82 28.62
CA LEU A 451 6.88 -18.17 28.18
C LEU A 451 7.96 -18.83 27.33
N GLU A 452 8.62 -18.08 26.44
CA GLU A 452 9.71 -18.61 25.62
C GLU A 452 10.91 -19.02 26.48
N LYS A 453 11.23 -18.23 27.52
CA LYS A 453 12.23 -18.60 28.53
C LYS A 453 11.84 -19.88 29.27
N GLN A 454 10.59 -19.99 29.74
CA GLN A 454 10.09 -21.20 30.41
C GLN A 454 10.14 -22.43 29.48
N ASN A 455 9.78 -22.28 28.20
CA ASN A 455 9.87 -23.38 27.23
C ASN A 455 11.33 -23.85 27.05
N ALA A 456 12.29 -22.92 27.00
CA ALA A 456 13.71 -23.25 26.93
C ALA A 456 14.22 -23.96 28.21
N GLU A 457 13.71 -23.60 29.39
CA GLU A 457 14.03 -24.28 30.65
C GLU A 457 13.54 -25.74 30.66
N TYR A 458 12.34 -26.02 30.13
CA TYR A 458 11.87 -27.40 29.92
C TYR A 458 12.81 -28.19 29.00
N GLU A 459 13.26 -27.59 27.89
CA GLU A 459 14.22 -28.25 26.98
C GLU A 459 15.55 -28.55 27.67
N LYS A 460 16.05 -27.63 28.50
CA LYS A 460 17.25 -27.82 29.30
C LYS A 460 17.10 -28.96 30.31
N ARG A 461 15.94 -29.09 30.95
CA ARG A 461 15.63 -30.16 31.93
C ARG A 461 15.43 -31.54 31.27
N MET A 462 14.82 -31.58 30.09
CA MET A 462 14.57 -32.84 29.38
C MET A 462 15.83 -33.41 28.72
N ARG A 463 16.75 -32.56 28.24
CA ARG A 463 17.97 -33.00 27.54
C ARG A 463 18.79 -34.05 28.31
N PRO A 464 19.14 -33.88 29.60
CA PRO A 464 19.87 -34.90 30.35
C PRO A 464 19.07 -36.20 30.50
N LEU A 465 17.76 -36.11 30.74
CA LEU A 465 16.90 -37.29 30.88
C LEU A 465 16.77 -38.08 29.57
N LEU A 466 16.79 -37.40 28.42
CA LEU A 466 16.82 -38.06 27.11
C LEU A 466 18.16 -38.78 26.86
N SER A 467 19.29 -38.20 27.28
CA SER A 467 20.60 -38.87 27.23
C SER A 467 20.64 -40.09 28.14
N MET A 468 20.19 -39.95 29.40
CA MET A 468 20.09 -41.06 30.36
C MET A 468 19.19 -42.18 29.84
N ARG A 469 18.09 -41.83 29.14
CA ARG A 469 17.19 -42.82 28.53
C ARG A 469 17.93 -43.65 27.48
N ALA A 470 18.70 -42.99 26.62
CA ALA A 470 19.47 -43.68 25.59
C ALA A 470 20.54 -44.60 26.19
N GLU A 471 21.17 -44.20 27.29
CA GLU A 471 22.14 -45.02 28.04
C GLU A 471 21.48 -46.24 28.68
N LYS A 472 20.39 -46.06 29.43
CA LYS A 472 19.67 -47.16 30.09
C LYS A 472 19.10 -48.19 29.11
N ILE A 473 18.60 -47.74 27.96
CA ILE A 473 18.15 -48.63 26.88
C ILE A 473 19.32 -49.49 26.36
N ARG A 474 20.51 -48.92 26.18
CA ARG A 474 21.71 -49.66 25.76
C ARG A 474 22.18 -50.66 26.82
N ALA A 475 22.02 -50.32 28.09
CA ALA A 475 22.41 -51.16 29.23
C ALA A 475 21.37 -52.24 29.61
N GLY A 476 20.18 -52.24 29.01
CA GLY A 476 19.10 -53.16 29.37
C GLY A 476 18.45 -52.86 30.73
N GLU A 477 18.58 -51.62 31.23
CA GLU A 477 18.07 -51.21 32.53
C GLU A 477 16.59 -50.78 32.48
N PRO A 478 15.85 -50.88 33.60
CA PRO A 478 14.49 -50.34 33.71
C PRO A 478 14.46 -48.82 33.47
N ILE A 479 13.44 -48.36 32.72
CA ILE A 479 13.29 -46.94 32.33
C ILE A 479 11.96 -46.30 32.78
N ASP A 480 11.10 -47.01 33.51
CA ASP A 480 9.73 -46.57 33.80
C ASP A 480 9.66 -45.26 34.59
N GLU A 481 10.51 -45.11 35.60
CA GLU A 481 10.61 -43.87 36.39
C GLU A 481 11.08 -42.69 35.53
N LEU A 482 12.06 -42.93 34.65
CA LEU A 482 12.59 -41.93 33.74
C LEU A 482 11.55 -41.51 32.69
N LEU A 483 10.76 -42.46 32.20
CA LEU A 483 9.65 -42.18 31.28
C LEU A 483 8.56 -41.34 31.95
N SER A 484 8.27 -41.61 33.23
CA SER A 484 7.30 -40.84 34.02
C SER A 484 7.75 -39.39 34.20
N GLN A 485 9.01 -39.17 34.59
CA GLN A 485 9.58 -37.82 34.70
C GLN A 485 9.60 -37.07 33.35
N LEU A 486 9.97 -37.77 32.26
CA LEU A 486 9.94 -37.20 30.92
C LEU A 486 8.52 -36.86 30.47
N PHE A 487 7.53 -37.68 30.85
CA PHE A 487 6.13 -37.45 30.52
C PHE A 487 5.62 -36.18 31.21
N GLU A 488 5.84 -36.01 32.51
CA GLU A 488 5.45 -34.81 33.26
C GLU A 488 6.09 -33.54 32.67
N LEU A 489 7.39 -33.58 32.35
CA LEU A 489 8.08 -32.45 31.72
C LEU A 489 7.52 -32.12 30.34
N LYS A 490 7.17 -33.14 29.54
CA LYS A 490 6.55 -32.94 28.22
C LYS A 490 5.13 -32.38 28.35
N GLU A 491 4.35 -32.82 29.33
CA GLU A 491 3.03 -32.25 29.59
C GLU A 491 3.12 -30.78 30.00
N GLY A 492 4.04 -30.46 30.93
CA GLY A 492 4.33 -29.08 31.33
C GLY A 492 4.76 -28.22 30.14
N GLN A 493 5.70 -28.71 29.32
CA GLN A 493 6.13 -28.02 28.12
C GLN A 493 5.00 -27.83 27.11
N ARG A 494 4.12 -28.82 26.93
CA ARG A 494 2.96 -28.73 26.02
C ARG A 494 2.02 -27.60 26.44
N ARG A 495 1.77 -27.44 27.75
CA ARG A 495 0.96 -26.33 28.28
C ARG A 495 1.60 -24.97 27.98
N ILE A 496 2.91 -24.83 28.20
CA ILE A 496 3.65 -23.59 27.86
C ILE A 496 3.58 -23.31 26.35
N ARG A 497 3.82 -24.31 25.49
CA ARG A 497 3.74 -24.15 24.04
C ARG A 497 2.33 -23.75 23.56
N GLN A 498 1.28 -24.23 24.22
CA GLN A 498 -0.09 -23.78 23.96
C GLN A 498 -0.29 -22.31 24.34
N GLN A 499 0.22 -21.88 25.49
CA GLN A 499 0.17 -20.47 25.91
C GLN A 499 0.98 -19.56 24.96
N ILE A 500 2.16 -20.00 24.50
CA ILE A 500 2.95 -19.28 23.48
C ILE A 500 2.13 -19.14 22.21
N SER A 501 1.48 -20.22 21.75
CA SER A 501 0.63 -20.17 20.55
C SER A 501 -0.52 -19.18 20.71
N LEU A 502 -1.23 -19.21 21.85
CA LEU A 502 -2.31 -18.27 22.15
C LEU A 502 -1.82 -16.82 22.18
N ALA A 503 -0.72 -16.55 22.87
CA ALA A 503 -0.15 -15.21 22.98
C ALA A 503 0.34 -14.69 21.62
N LYS A 504 0.93 -15.54 20.77
CA LYS A 504 1.30 -15.19 19.39
C LYS A 504 0.07 -14.83 18.55
N LYS A 505 -1.05 -15.57 18.69
CA LYS A 505 -2.32 -15.24 18.02
C LYS A 505 -2.84 -13.87 18.44
N ILE A 506 -2.88 -13.61 19.75
CA ILE A 506 -3.35 -12.34 20.31
C ILE A 506 -2.49 -11.18 19.80
N ARG A 507 -1.16 -11.32 19.88
CA ARG A 507 -0.21 -10.32 19.37
C ARG A 507 -0.47 -10.01 17.90
N ASN A 508 -0.63 -11.04 17.07
CA ASN A 508 -0.89 -10.88 15.65
C ASN A 508 -2.23 -10.17 15.37
N ILE A 509 -3.28 -10.44 16.16
CA ILE A 509 -4.58 -9.77 16.02
C ILE A 509 -4.49 -8.27 16.36
N VAL A 510 -3.79 -7.94 17.45
CA VAL A 510 -3.68 -6.56 17.92
C VAL A 510 -2.75 -5.72 17.02
N SER A 511 -1.72 -6.34 16.43
CA SER A 511 -0.78 -5.64 15.55
C SER A 511 -1.19 -5.63 14.06
N LEU A 512 -2.24 -6.36 13.68
CA LEU A 512 -2.69 -6.46 12.29
C LEU A 512 -3.11 -5.09 11.75
N SER A 513 -2.71 -4.79 10.51
CA SER A 513 -3.34 -3.74 9.70
C SER A 513 -4.36 -4.42 8.78
N PRO A 514 -5.64 -4.52 9.15
CA PRO A 514 -6.57 -5.36 8.43
C PRO A 514 -7.01 -4.76 7.10
N CYS A 515 -7.60 -5.61 6.26
CA CYS A 515 -8.29 -5.17 5.06
C CYS A 515 -9.53 -4.31 5.39
N PHE A 516 -9.99 -3.52 4.41
CA PHE A 516 -11.12 -2.62 4.62
C PHE A 516 -12.43 -3.32 5.02
N ILE A 517 -12.58 -4.63 4.76
CA ILE A 517 -13.73 -5.42 5.22
C ILE A 517 -13.85 -5.33 6.75
N ASP A 518 -12.75 -5.35 7.50
CA ASP A 518 -12.82 -5.27 8.96
C ASP A 518 -13.49 -3.98 9.43
N TYR A 519 -13.11 -2.86 8.83
CA TYR A 519 -13.69 -1.55 9.12
C TYR A 519 -15.16 -1.47 8.71
N ALA A 520 -15.46 -1.93 7.49
CA ALA A 520 -16.81 -1.94 6.97
C ALA A 520 -17.75 -2.78 7.85
N VAL A 521 -17.30 -3.95 8.32
CA VAL A 521 -18.08 -4.80 9.23
C VAL A 521 -18.24 -4.16 10.61
N ASN A 522 -17.14 -3.73 11.24
CA ASN A 522 -17.16 -3.28 12.64
C ASN A 522 -17.87 -1.93 12.81
N PHE A 523 -17.74 -1.02 11.84
CA PHE A 523 -18.20 0.37 11.98
C PHE A 523 -19.18 0.80 10.90
N GLY A 524 -19.21 0.13 9.74
CA GLY A 524 -19.83 0.65 8.53
C GLY A 524 -18.89 1.59 7.77
N MET A 525 -19.10 1.71 6.45
CA MET A 525 -18.24 2.51 5.58
C MET A 525 -18.27 4.00 5.93
N ALA A 526 -19.45 4.56 6.21
CA ALA A 526 -19.60 6.00 6.51
C ALA A 526 -18.94 6.41 7.83
N ARG A 527 -19.18 5.66 8.93
CA ARG A 527 -18.56 5.95 10.23
C ARG A 527 -17.04 5.79 10.19
N THR A 528 -16.54 4.89 9.34
CA THR A 528 -15.09 4.68 9.15
C THR A 528 -14.44 5.93 8.54
N GLU A 529 -15.01 6.47 7.47
CA GLU A 529 -14.55 7.73 6.87
C GLU A 529 -14.62 8.87 7.87
N GLN A 530 -15.74 8.99 8.59
CA GLN A 530 -15.96 10.09 9.51
C GLN A 530 -14.93 10.07 10.66
N ALA A 531 -14.56 8.89 11.16
CA ALA A 531 -13.53 8.75 12.18
C ALA A 531 -12.16 9.26 11.70
N TRP A 532 -11.77 8.86 10.49
CA TRP A 532 -10.52 9.32 9.87
C TRP A 532 -10.53 10.83 9.59
N ARG A 533 -11.59 11.36 8.97
CA ARG A 533 -11.74 12.80 8.68
C ARG A 533 -11.72 13.63 9.97
N ASN A 534 -12.49 13.23 10.99
CA ASN A 534 -12.52 13.93 12.27
C ASN A 534 -11.16 13.99 12.95
N HIS A 535 -10.33 12.95 12.84
CA HIS A 535 -8.97 12.96 13.37
C HIS A 535 -8.11 14.06 12.73
N LEU A 536 -8.18 14.20 11.41
CA LEU A 536 -7.43 15.23 10.67
C LEU A 536 -7.87 16.64 11.05
N VAL A 537 -9.18 16.86 11.22
CA VAL A 537 -9.74 18.19 11.52
C VAL A 537 -9.53 18.58 12.99
N LYS A 538 -9.69 17.65 13.94
CA LYS A 538 -9.65 17.97 15.37
C LYS A 538 -8.25 17.89 15.99
N ASP A 539 -7.49 16.83 15.70
CA ASP A 539 -6.14 16.66 16.24
C ASP A 539 -5.08 17.08 15.22
N GLY A 540 -5.24 16.62 13.98
CA GLY A 540 -4.42 17.01 12.85
C GLY A 540 -3.00 16.47 12.86
N ARG A 541 -2.51 15.80 13.92
CA ARG A 541 -1.17 15.19 13.90
C ARG A 541 -1.18 13.94 13.03
N LEU A 542 -0.32 13.93 12.02
CA LEU A 542 -0.27 12.88 10.99
C LEU A 542 0.41 11.58 11.47
N ALA A 543 1.02 11.60 12.65
CA ALA A 543 1.62 10.41 13.25
C ALA A 543 0.83 9.85 14.45
N LEU A 544 -0.06 10.67 15.03
CA LEU A 544 -0.85 10.24 16.19
C LEU A 544 -1.88 9.18 15.78
N PRO A 545 -2.08 8.11 16.57
CA PRO A 545 -3.09 7.11 16.28
C PRO A 545 -4.52 7.67 16.16
N VAL A 546 -5.30 7.13 15.22
CA VAL A 546 -6.75 7.40 15.13
C VAL A 546 -7.47 6.43 16.06
N VAL A 547 -8.21 6.96 17.03
CA VAL A 547 -9.01 6.16 17.96
C VAL A 547 -10.44 6.07 17.43
N PHE A 548 -10.92 4.85 17.16
CA PHE A 548 -12.33 4.64 16.83
C PHE A 548 -13.12 4.41 18.11
N GLN A 549 -14.25 5.09 18.22
CA GLN A 549 -15.19 4.86 19.31
C GLN A 549 -16.00 3.58 19.04
N PRO A 550 -16.31 2.78 20.08
CA PRO A 550 -17.15 1.59 19.94
C PRO A 550 -18.51 1.92 19.30
N THR A 551 -19.06 0.92 18.60
CA THR A 551 -20.42 0.95 18.04
C THR A 551 -21.48 0.80 19.12
#